data_AF-A0A4R8ZZ78-F1
#
_entry.id   AF-A0A4R8ZZ78-F1
#
_cell.length_a   1.000
_cell.length_b   1.000
_cell.length_c   1.000
_cell.angle_alpha   90.00
_cell.angle_beta   90.00
_cell.angle_gamma   90.00
#
_symmetry.space_group_name_H-M   'P 1'
#
loop_
_entity.id
_entity.type
_entity.pdbx_description
1 polymer ?
#
loop_
_entity_poly.entity_id
_entity_poly.type
_entity_poly.pdbx_seq_one_letter_code
_entity_poly.pdbx_strand_id
1 'polypeptide(L)'
;MPTFHEPMSAADAASESMRTLAHATRSIDDPCQTYDVLGNLIAAVRSLGQVLDQVASAHFDHRDQAFTDAGNSAAGAPQANCAAEALREAARHLRSIEDDLDVASQHSGRIA
;
A
#
# COMPACT_ATOMS: atom_id res chain seq x y z
N MET A 1 0.41 21.83 14.24
CA MET A 1 -0.24 20.67 14.87
C MET A 1 -0.34 19.58 13.83
N PRO A 2 0.06 18.33 14.10
CA PRO A 2 -0.22 17.24 13.18
C PRO A 2 -1.71 16.95 13.24
N THR A 3 -2.44 17.23 12.16
CA THR A 3 -3.79 16.72 11.98
C THR A 3 -3.64 15.25 11.64
N PHE A 4 -3.74 14.39 12.65
CA PHE A 4 -3.94 12.97 12.43
C PHE A 4 -5.21 12.83 11.57
N HIS A 5 -5.06 12.50 10.29
CA HIS A 5 -6.21 12.19 9.46
C HIS A 5 -6.82 10.90 9.99
N GLU A 6 -8.15 10.86 10.06
CA GLU A 6 -8.84 9.60 10.28
C GLU A 6 -8.40 8.60 9.19
N PRO A 7 -8.06 7.34 9.55
CA PRO A 7 -7.49 6.38 8.60
C PRO A 7 -8.29 6.22 7.30
N MET A 8 -9.61 6.33 7.37
CA MET A 8 -10.48 6.28 6.19
C MET A 8 -10.23 7.46 5.24
N SER A 9 -10.21 8.69 5.74
CA SER A 9 -9.96 9.87 4.90
C SER A 9 -8.55 9.85 4.28
N ALA A 10 -7.55 9.35 5.02
CA ALA A 10 -6.20 9.16 4.49
C ALA A 10 -6.16 8.09 3.39
N ALA A 11 -6.88 6.98 3.55
CA ALA A 11 -6.99 5.92 2.55
C ALA A 11 -7.68 6.41 1.26
N ASP A 12 -8.75 7.20 1.39
CA ASP A 12 -9.45 7.82 0.26
C ASP A 12 -8.51 8.76 -0.53
N ALA A 13 -7.79 9.62 0.19
CA ALA A 13 -6.82 10.53 -0.42
C ALA A 13 -5.67 9.79 -1.12
N ALA A 14 -5.18 8.69 -0.54
CA ALA A 14 -4.16 7.84 -1.17
C ALA A 14 -4.67 7.20 -2.46
N SER A 15 -5.90 6.66 -2.44
CA SER A 15 -6.55 6.08 -3.63
C SER A 15 -6.69 7.10 -4.76
N GLU A 16 -7.17 8.31 -4.46
CA GLU A 16 -7.30 9.38 -5.46
C GLU A 16 -5.94 9.87 -5.99
N SER A 17 -4.93 9.93 -5.12
CA SER A 17 -3.56 10.27 -5.54
C SER A 17 -2.99 9.23 -6.51
N MET A 18 -3.19 7.93 -6.24
CA MET A 18 -2.77 6.85 -7.15
C MET A 18 -3.52 6.88 -8.48
N ARG A 19 -4.83 7.18 -8.47
CA ARG A 19 -5.62 7.36 -9.70
C ARG A 19 -5.12 8.55 -10.51
N THR A 20 -4.82 9.67 -9.84
CA THR A 20 -4.25 10.86 -10.47
C THR A 20 -2.89 10.55 -11.10
N LEU A 21 -2.01 9.85 -10.37
CA LEU A 21 -0.71 9.42 -10.89
C LEU A 21 -0.88 8.51 -12.12
N ALA A 22 -1.75 7.50 -12.04
CA ALA A 22 -2.03 6.59 -13.15
C ALA A 22 -2.59 7.31 -14.40
N HIS A 23 -3.35 8.39 -14.21
CA HIS A 23 -3.80 9.23 -15.31
C HIS A 23 -2.66 10.06 -15.91
N ALA A 24 -1.85 10.70 -15.07
CA ALA A 24 -0.72 11.52 -15.50
C ALA A 24 0.34 10.70 -16.25
N THR A 25 0.65 9.48 -15.79
CA THR A 25 1.65 8.61 -16.43
C THR A 25 1.21 7.99 -17.76
N ARG A 26 0.02 8.32 -18.28
CA ARG A 26 -0.40 7.91 -19.63
C ARG A 26 0.43 8.57 -20.74
N SER A 27 0.99 9.75 -20.46
CA SER A 27 1.94 10.43 -21.33
C SER A 27 3.10 10.89 -20.47
N ILE A 28 4.32 10.47 -20.81
CA ILE A 28 5.55 11.01 -20.23
C ILE A 28 6.35 11.52 -21.42
N ASP A 29 6.36 12.83 -21.60
CA ASP A 29 6.91 13.47 -22.80
C ASP A 29 8.45 13.62 -22.72
N ASP A 30 8.97 13.72 -21.50
CA ASP A 30 10.40 13.80 -21.21
C ASP A 30 10.86 12.50 -20.52
N PRO A 31 11.70 11.67 -21.18
CA PRO A 31 12.24 10.44 -20.61
C PRO A 31 12.92 10.62 -19.25
N CYS A 32 13.52 11.79 -18.96
CA CYS A 32 14.12 12.09 -17.66
C CYS A 32 13.10 12.02 -16.51
N GLN A 33 11.82 12.36 -16.77
CA GLN A 33 10.77 12.34 -15.75
C GLN A 33 10.46 10.92 -15.25
N THR A 34 10.80 9.88 -16.02
CA THR A 34 10.57 8.49 -15.60
C THR A 34 11.35 8.15 -14.32
N TYR A 35 12.53 8.75 -14.13
CA TYR A 35 13.36 8.54 -12.94
C TYR A 35 12.70 9.14 -11.69
N ASP A 36 12.21 10.38 -11.80
CA ASP A 36 11.53 11.07 -10.71
C ASP A 36 10.22 10.35 -10.32
N VAL A 37 9.47 9.86 -11.31
CA VAL A 37 8.26 9.07 -11.07
C VAL A 37 8.60 7.75 -10.36
N LEU A 38 9.67 7.06 -10.77
CA LEU A 38 10.11 5.82 -10.12
C LEU A 38 10.53 6.05 -8.66
N GLY A 39 11.25 7.14 -8.37
CA GLY A 39 11.62 7.51 -6.99
C GLY A 39 10.41 7.70 -6.08
N ASN A 40 9.37 8.37 -6.59
CA ASN A 40 8.10 8.52 -5.86
C ASN A 40 7.33 7.20 -5.71
N LEU A 41 7.32 6.35 -6.74
CA LEU A 41 6.68 5.03 -6.67
C LEU A 41 7.35 4.11 -5.63
N ILE A 42 8.68 4.11 -5.55
CA ILE A 42 9.43 3.37 -4.54
C ILE A 42 9.02 3.81 -3.12
N ALA A 43 8.95 5.13 -2.88
CA ALA A 43 8.51 5.67 -1.60
C ALA A 43 7.04 5.32 -1.29
N ALA A 44 6.18 5.33 -2.31
CA ALA A 44 4.77 4.95 -2.19
C ALA A 44 4.61 3.46 -1.85
N VAL A 45 5.36 2.56 -2.51
CA VAL A 45 5.34 1.11 -2.22
C VAL A 45 5.80 0.81 -0.81
N ARG A 46 6.89 1.45 -0.34
CA ARG A 46 7.35 1.34 1.06
C ARG A 46 6.27 1.77 2.05
N SER A 47 5.63 2.91 1.78
CA SER A 47 4.53 3.43 2.62
C SER A 47 3.32 2.50 2.60
N LEU A 48 2.96 1.96 1.44
CA LEU A 48 1.87 0.99 1.32
C LEU A 48 2.17 -0.29 2.10
N GLY A 49 3.39 -0.81 2.06
CA GLY A 49 3.81 -1.94 2.89
C GLY A 49 3.59 -1.69 4.38
N GLN A 50 3.96 -0.50 4.86
CA GLN A 50 3.70 -0.09 6.23
C GLN A 50 2.21 -0.03 6.56
N VAL A 51 1.37 0.50 5.66
CA VAL A 51 -0.09 0.55 5.83
C VAL A 51 -0.66 -0.87 5.92
N LEU A 52 -0.23 -1.80 5.06
CA LEU A 52 -0.70 -3.18 5.10
C LEU A 52 -0.36 -3.87 6.44
N ASP A 53 0.86 -3.67 6.95
CA ASP A 53 1.27 -4.21 8.26
C ASP A 53 0.46 -3.60 9.42
N GLN A 54 0.12 -2.31 9.33
CA GLN A 54 -0.72 -1.63 10.32
C GLN A 54 -2.15 -2.17 10.31
N VAL A 55 -2.77 -2.33 9.14
CA VAL A 55 -4.13 -2.88 9.00
C VAL A 55 -4.15 -4.36 9.44
N ALA A 56 -3.11 -5.13 9.13
CA ALA A 56 -2.97 -6.51 9.60
C ALA A 56 -2.90 -6.59 11.14
N SER A 57 -2.15 -5.66 11.76
CA SER A 57 -2.07 -5.57 13.21
C SER A 57 -3.42 -5.20 13.82
N ALA A 58 -4.16 -4.26 13.21
CA ALA A 58 -5.51 -3.93 13.64
C ALA A 58 -6.46 -5.14 13.60
N HIS A 59 -6.41 -5.97 12.55
CA HIS A 59 -7.17 -7.22 12.50
C HIS A 59 -6.79 -8.19 13.63
N PHE A 60 -5.49 -8.36 13.87
CA PHE A 60 -5.01 -9.24 14.92
C PHE A 60 -5.43 -8.77 16.31
N ASP A 61 -5.32 -7.47 16.59
CA ASP A 61 -5.61 -6.87 17.90
C ASP A 61 -7.11 -6.88 18.24
N HIS A 62 -7.97 -6.74 17.23
CA HIS A 62 -9.43 -6.70 17.42
C HIS A 62 -10.13 -8.03 17.14
N ARG A 63 -9.38 -9.13 16.91
CA ARG A 63 -9.96 -10.44 16.55
C ARG A 63 -10.98 -10.96 17.57
N ASP A 64 -10.80 -10.68 18.86
CA ASP A 64 -11.69 -11.14 19.93
C ASP A 64 -13.05 -10.39 19.93
N GLN A 65 -13.12 -9.27 19.20
CA GLN A 65 -14.32 -8.47 18.99
C GLN A 65 -14.96 -8.74 17.61
N ALA A 66 -14.37 -9.61 16.80
CA ALA A 66 -14.81 -9.84 15.43
C ALA A 66 -16.04 -10.76 15.38
N PHE A 67 -16.96 -10.43 14.48
CA PHE A 67 -18.12 -11.22 14.12
C PHE A 67 -18.17 -11.35 12.61
N THR A 68 -18.65 -12.49 12.10
CA THR A 68 -19.02 -12.59 10.67
C THR A 68 -20.26 -11.75 10.37
N ASP A 69 -20.59 -11.52 9.10
CA ASP A 69 -21.84 -10.86 8.68
C ASP A 69 -23.11 -11.51 9.24
N ALA A 70 -23.07 -12.82 9.52
CA ALA A 70 -24.16 -13.55 10.17
C ALA A 70 -24.20 -13.40 11.72
N GLY A 71 -23.36 -12.54 12.30
CA GLY A 71 -23.27 -12.33 13.76
C GLY A 71 -22.58 -13.47 14.53
N ASN A 72 -21.77 -14.30 13.88
CA ASN A 72 -21.05 -15.39 14.53
C ASN A 72 -19.66 -14.93 15.02
N SER A 73 -19.48 -14.84 16.35
CA SER A 73 -18.18 -14.50 16.96
C SER A 73 -17.17 -15.64 16.89
N ALA A 74 -17.60 -16.90 17.02
CA ALA A 74 -16.71 -18.06 16.97
C ALA A 74 -16.02 -18.20 15.61
N ALA A 75 -16.69 -17.76 14.53
CA ALA A 75 -16.11 -17.68 13.19
C ALA A 75 -15.43 -16.34 12.88
N GLY A 76 -15.67 -15.28 13.66
CA GLY A 76 -15.11 -13.95 13.43
C GLY A 76 -13.60 -13.86 13.65
N ALA A 77 -13.11 -14.36 14.78
CA ALA A 77 -11.67 -14.34 15.09
C ALA A 77 -10.80 -15.09 14.05
N PRO A 78 -11.18 -16.30 13.57
CA PRO A 78 -10.50 -16.94 12.45
C PRO A 78 -10.46 -16.07 11.17
N GLN A 79 -11.54 -15.38 10.82
CA GLN A 79 -11.56 -14.50 9.64
C GLN A 79 -10.62 -13.30 9.80
N ALA A 80 -10.58 -12.68 10.98
CA ALA A 80 -9.65 -11.60 11.28
C ALA A 80 -8.18 -12.06 11.15
N ASN A 81 -7.86 -13.28 11.62
CA ASN A 81 -6.52 -13.85 11.47
C ASN A 81 -6.17 -14.09 10.00
N CYS A 82 -7.08 -14.69 9.21
CA CYS A 82 -6.86 -14.89 7.77
C CYS A 82 -6.62 -13.56 7.04
N ALA A 83 -7.36 -12.51 7.38
CA ALA A 83 -7.17 -11.18 6.80
C ALA A 83 -5.78 -10.61 7.16
N ALA A 84 -5.38 -10.69 8.43
CA ALA A 84 -4.06 -10.24 8.88
C ALA A 84 -2.91 -10.99 8.17
N GLU A 85 -3.03 -12.30 7.99
CA GLU A 85 -2.04 -13.11 7.29
C GLU A 85 -1.92 -12.73 5.81
N ALA A 86 -3.06 -12.57 5.12
CA ALA A 86 -3.09 -12.16 3.72
C ALA A 86 -2.46 -10.76 3.50
N LEU A 87 -2.72 -9.81 4.40
CA LEU A 87 -2.14 -8.47 4.35
C LEU A 87 -0.63 -8.50 4.60
N ARG A 88 -0.16 -9.30 5.56
CA ARG A 88 1.28 -9.50 5.80
C ARG A 88 1.96 -10.16 4.61
N GLU A 89 1.30 -11.10 3.94
CA GLU A 89 1.80 -11.69 2.68
C GLU A 89 1.95 -10.63 1.59
N ALA A 90 0.91 -9.82 1.38
CA ALA A 90 0.94 -8.72 0.42
C ALA A 90 2.08 -7.72 0.73
N ALA A 91 2.33 -7.39 1.99
CA ALA A 91 3.46 -6.55 2.39
C ALA A 91 4.82 -7.19 2.05
N ARG A 92 4.94 -8.53 2.02
CA ARG A 92 6.17 -9.20 1.56
C ARG A 92 6.33 -9.11 0.05
N HIS A 93 5.26 -9.26 -0.71
CA HIS A 93 5.29 -9.04 -2.15
C HIS A 93 5.70 -7.62 -2.51
N LEU A 94 5.26 -6.61 -1.74
CA LEU A 94 5.67 -5.22 -1.96
C LEU A 94 7.18 -5.01 -1.80
N ARG A 95 7.88 -5.77 -0.95
CA ARG A 95 9.34 -5.71 -0.87
C ARG A 95 10.03 -6.22 -2.15
N SER A 96 9.50 -7.27 -2.76
CA SER A 96 9.99 -7.73 -4.07
C SER A 96 9.72 -6.69 -5.16
N ILE A 97 8.56 -6.03 -5.13
CA ILE A 97 8.23 -4.95 -6.07
C ILE A 97 9.16 -3.76 -5.87
N GLU A 98 9.51 -3.41 -4.64
CA GLU A 98 10.49 -2.37 -4.31
C GLU A 98 11.86 -2.68 -4.93
N ASP A 99 12.35 -3.92 -4.83
CA ASP A 99 13.60 -4.34 -5.46
C ASP A 99 13.56 -4.17 -6.99
N ASP A 100 12.46 -4.57 -7.64
CA ASP A 100 12.28 -4.41 -9.09
C ASP A 100 12.22 -2.93 -9.51
N LEU A 101 11.57 -2.08 -8.71
CA LEU A 101 11.51 -0.64 -8.94
C LEU A 101 12.89 0.02 -8.74
N ASP A 102 13.67 -0.42 -7.76
CA ASP A 102 15.05 0.06 -7.54
C ASP A 102 15.95 -0.30 -8.72
N VAL A 103 15.79 -1.49 -9.32
CA VAL A 103 16.49 -1.88 -10.56
C VAL A 103 16.04 -1.00 -11.73
N ALA A 104 14.73 -0.79 -11.91
CA ALA A 104 14.21 0.06 -12.98
C ALA A 104 14.73 1.51 -12.85
N SER A 105 14.80 2.04 -11.63
CA SER A 105 15.31 3.38 -11.34
C SER A 105 16.78 3.55 -11.75
N GLN A 106 17.62 2.53 -11.49
CA GLN A 106 19.03 2.53 -11.92
C GLN A 106 19.18 2.59 -13.44
N HIS A 107 18.31 1.93 -14.20
CA HIS A 107 18.31 2.01 -15.66
C HIS A 107 17.77 3.37 -16.14
N SER A 108 16.67 3.84 -15.55
CA SER A 108 16.02 5.11 -15.89
C SER A 108 16.96 6.30 -15.70
N GLY A 109 17.75 6.34 -14.61
CA GLY A 109 18.73 7.40 -14.35
C GLY A 109 19.91 7.48 -15.35
N ARG A 110 19.96 6.59 -16.34
CA ARG A 110 20.95 6.61 -17.44
C ARG A 110 20.38 7.14 -18.75
N ILE A 111 19.09 7.47 -18.78
CA ILE A 111 18.39 8.03 -19.94
C ILE A 111 18.32 9.55 -19.75
N ALA A 112 18.63 10.29 -20.82
CA ALA A 112 18.55 11.75 -20.90
C ALA A 112 17.44 12.17 -21.85
#